data_AF-A0A1T4NUI5-F1
#
_entry.id   AF-A0A1T4NUI5-F1
#
_cell.length_a   1.000
_cell.length_b   1.000
_cell.length_c   1.000
_cell.angle_alpha   90.00
_cell.angle_beta   90.00
_cell.angle_gamma   90.00
#
_symmetry.space_group_name_H-M   'P 1'
#
loop_
_entity.id
_entity.type
_entity.pdbx_description
1 polymer ?
#
loop_
_entity_poly.entity_id
_entity_poly.type
_entity_poly.pdbx_seq_one_letter_code
_entity_poly.pdbx_strand_id
1 'polypeptide(L)'
;MQRYHFIQILFAAVLLVSLFSCRAPEVKNQVEEKEHEMPWSVEILFTPGTVQDTTAVYADRFNASGKTPLSYKETKDSKKGSVIKSGAVELAKGEWYKVDINFYNKAGVKINAQYLTDEQASMHQFFFLSTRREDTSKPYPTPIATQVIYKYMDPKPSDGEKQPIGFEGALRLIDDVTYPDFYLRTQLVHVVPPATKKNKEGNYYPFDEPAKHLLGVTDIDLQIPITVKQ
;
A
#
# COMPACT_ATOMS: atom_id res chain seq x y z
N MET A 1 72.47 -26.92 -37.26
CA MET A 1 72.34 -27.87 -36.13
C MET A 1 72.64 -27.06 -34.88
N GLN A 2 71.79 -26.86 -33.88
CA GLN A 2 70.74 -27.67 -33.27
C GLN A 2 69.93 -26.67 -32.39
N ARG A 3 68.74 -26.25 -32.81
CA ARG A 3 67.42 -26.49 -32.18
C ARG A 3 67.38 -26.58 -30.64
N TYR A 4 66.31 -25.96 -30.12
CA TYR A 4 65.74 -26.01 -28.77
C TYR A 4 66.24 -24.99 -27.75
N HIS A 5 65.54 -23.84 -27.69
CA HIS A 5 64.99 -23.26 -26.45
C HIS A 5 63.98 -22.17 -26.84
N PHE A 6 62.96 -22.57 -27.60
CA PHE A 6 61.66 -21.90 -27.58
C PHE A 6 60.76 -22.76 -26.70
N ILE A 7 59.83 -22.13 -25.98
CA ILE A 7 58.87 -22.70 -25.02
C ILE A 7 59.40 -22.73 -23.59
N GLN A 8 59.30 -21.60 -22.87
CA GLN A 8 58.94 -21.60 -21.43
C GLN A 8 58.63 -20.23 -20.81
N ILE A 9 58.18 -19.22 -21.58
CA ILE A 9 57.60 -18.00 -20.99
C ILE A 9 56.33 -17.63 -21.75
N LEU A 10 55.34 -18.52 -21.69
CA LEU A 10 53.98 -18.23 -22.14
C LEU A 10 52.97 -19.08 -21.36
N PHE A 11 53.07 -19.11 -20.03
CA PHE A 11 52.10 -19.80 -19.16
C PHE A 11 52.00 -19.13 -17.77
N ALA A 12 51.95 -17.80 -17.73
CA ALA A 12 51.74 -17.05 -16.49
C ALA A 12 50.83 -15.83 -16.69
N ALA A 13 49.83 -15.94 -17.58
CA ALA A 13 48.86 -14.87 -17.83
C ALA A 13 47.43 -15.38 -18.10
N VAL A 14 47.06 -16.53 -17.56
CA VAL A 14 45.68 -17.05 -17.61
C VAL A 14 45.34 -17.67 -16.26
N LEU A 15 45.11 -16.85 -15.23
CA LEU A 15 44.27 -17.22 -14.07
C LEU A 15 44.02 -16.00 -13.16
N LEU A 16 43.34 -14.95 -13.65
CA LEU A 16 42.90 -13.84 -12.79
C LEU A 16 41.59 -13.20 -13.28
N VAL A 17 40.71 -14.03 -13.84
CA VAL A 17 39.33 -13.63 -14.17
C VAL A 17 38.39 -14.79 -13.82
N SER A 18 38.09 -14.99 -12.54
CA SER A 18 36.98 -15.86 -12.13
C SER A 18 36.68 -15.82 -10.63
N LEU A 19 36.41 -14.64 -10.05
CA LEU A 19 35.74 -14.56 -8.74
C LEU A 19 34.74 -13.38 -8.67
N PHE A 20 33.97 -13.16 -9.74
CA PHE A 20 32.59 -12.67 -9.52
C PHE A 20 31.73 -13.88 -9.23
N SER A 21 31.93 -14.46 -8.04
CA SER A 21 30.95 -15.37 -7.47
C SER A 21 29.67 -14.55 -7.33
N CYS A 22 28.64 -14.87 -8.12
CA CYS A 22 27.29 -14.41 -7.85
C CYS A 22 26.94 -14.92 -6.45
N ARG A 23 27.21 -14.10 -5.43
CA ARG A 23 26.72 -14.34 -4.08
C ARG A 23 25.21 -14.32 -4.23
N ALA A 24 24.55 -15.44 -3.89
CA ALA A 24 23.10 -15.44 -3.82
C ALA A 24 22.67 -14.24 -2.96
N PRO A 25 21.66 -13.46 -3.37
CA PRO A 25 21.21 -12.33 -2.58
C PRO A 25 20.91 -12.82 -1.17
N GLU A 26 21.38 -12.06 -0.19
CA GLU A 26 21.18 -12.37 1.22
C GLU A 26 19.67 -12.49 1.50
N VAL A 27 19.26 -13.54 2.21
CA VAL A 27 17.86 -13.72 2.59
C VAL A 27 17.57 -12.70 3.69
N LYS A 28 16.98 -11.56 3.30
CA LYS A 28 16.63 -10.48 4.22
C LYS A 28 15.46 -10.88 5.12
N ASN A 29 15.53 -10.50 6.40
CA ASN A 29 14.39 -10.60 7.30
C ASN A 29 13.50 -9.37 7.14
N GLN A 30 12.59 -9.39 6.16
CA GLN A 30 11.71 -8.25 5.82
C GLN A 30 10.77 -7.80 6.97
N VAL A 31 10.62 -8.60 8.02
CA VAL A 31 9.87 -8.23 9.22
C VAL A 31 10.67 -7.26 10.10
N GLU A 32 11.98 -7.45 10.20
CA GLU A 32 12.90 -6.64 11.01
C GLU A 32 13.55 -5.52 10.19
N GLU A 33 13.86 -5.79 8.92
CA GLU A 33 14.56 -4.91 7.98
C GLU A 33 13.61 -4.43 6.88
N LYS A 34 12.68 -3.54 7.25
CA LYS A 34 11.58 -3.13 6.35
C LYS A 34 11.98 -2.31 5.12
N GLU A 35 13.20 -1.79 5.08
CA GLU A 35 13.74 -0.90 4.02
C GLU A 35 12.93 0.37 3.70
N HIS A 36 11.94 0.69 4.54
CA HIS A 36 11.17 1.93 4.50
C HIS A 36 11.01 2.51 5.90
N GLU A 37 10.77 3.82 5.97
CA GLU A 37 10.45 4.49 7.23
C GLU A 37 8.98 4.24 7.62
N MET A 38 8.73 4.15 8.93
CA MET A 38 7.37 4.20 9.45
C MET A 38 6.88 5.65 9.48
N PRO A 39 5.69 5.97 8.97
CA PRO A 39 5.20 7.34 8.96
C PRO A 39 5.08 7.92 10.37
N TRP A 40 5.42 9.20 10.47
CA TRP A 40 5.12 10.04 11.63
C TRP A 40 3.70 10.61 11.57
N SER A 41 3.23 10.91 10.36
CA SER A 41 1.85 11.28 10.09
C SER A 41 1.35 10.65 8.80
N VAL A 42 0.04 10.40 8.76
CA VAL A 42 -0.70 9.95 7.58
C VAL A 42 -1.79 10.96 7.28
N GLU A 43 -1.90 11.37 6.02
CA GLU A 43 -2.98 12.23 5.52
C GLU A 43 -3.68 11.52 4.37
N ILE A 44 -5.01 11.52 4.38
CA ILE A 44 -5.83 10.89 3.36
C ILE A 44 -6.72 11.97 2.79
N LEU A 45 -6.62 12.18 1.49
CA LEU A 45 -7.44 13.13 0.75
C LEU A 45 -8.53 12.39 -0.03
N PHE A 46 -9.73 12.94 -0.04
CA PHE A 46 -10.88 12.45 -0.79
C PHE A 46 -11.32 13.55 -1.76
N THR A 47 -10.84 13.49 -3.00
CA THR A 47 -11.12 14.48 -4.04
C THR A 47 -12.38 14.07 -4.82
N PRO A 48 -13.49 14.82 -4.76
CA PRO A 48 -14.74 14.40 -5.40
C PRO A 48 -14.66 14.45 -6.93
N GLY A 49 -15.33 13.53 -7.61
CA GLY A 49 -15.28 13.42 -9.07
C GLY A 49 -16.03 12.21 -9.63
N THR A 50 -15.57 11.72 -10.78
CA THR A 50 -16.14 10.56 -11.49
C THR A 50 -15.05 9.59 -11.91
N VAL A 51 -15.39 8.30 -11.94
CA VAL A 51 -14.47 7.23 -12.38
C VAL A 51 -14.93 6.68 -13.73
N GLN A 52 -13.97 6.28 -14.56
CA GLN A 52 -14.18 5.58 -15.83
C GLN A 52 -13.19 4.42 -15.94
N ASP A 53 -13.41 3.53 -16.91
CA ASP A 53 -12.54 2.41 -17.22
C ASP A 53 -12.21 1.56 -15.98
N THR A 54 -13.25 0.99 -15.39
CA THR A 54 -13.14 0.17 -14.19
C THR A 54 -13.07 -1.32 -14.53
N THR A 55 -12.30 -2.05 -13.72
CA THR A 55 -12.28 -3.51 -13.69
C THR A 55 -12.75 -3.99 -12.31
N ALA A 56 -12.63 -5.29 -12.03
CA ALA A 56 -12.91 -5.84 -10.70
C ALA A 56 -12.04 -5.19 -9.61
N VAL A 57 -10.77 -4.90 -9.90
CA VAL A 57 -9.78 -4.43 -8.92
C VAL A 57 -9.38 -2.98 -9.16
N TYR A 58 -9.27 -2.56 -10.42
CA TYR A 58 -8.67 -1.28 -10.79
C TYR A 58 -9.68 -0.27 -11.34
N ALA A 59 -9.31 1.00 -11.25
CA ALA A 59 -9.80 2.06 -12.10
C ALA A 59 -8.61 2.72 -12.81
N ASP A 60 -8.79 3.12 -14.06
CA ASP A 60 -7.69 3.71 -14.85
C ASP A 60 -7.85 5.21 -15.05
N ARG A 61 -9.08 5.75 -14.95
CA ARG A 61 -9.32 7.18 -15.13
C ARG A 61 -10.23 7.76 -14.07
N PHE A 62 -9.84 8.92 -13.56
CA PHE A 62 -10.64 9.72 -12.65
C PHE A 62 -10.67 11.17 -13.12
N ASN A 63 -11.86 11.75 -13.18
CA ASN A 63 -12.06 13.16 -13.51
C ASN A 63 -12.52 13.89 -12.25
N ALA A 64 -11.66 14.78 -11.73
CA ALA A 64 -12.00 15.59 -10.58
C ALA A 64 -13.14 16.57 -10.92
N SER A 65 -14.06 16.76 -9.98
CA SER A 65 -15.18 17.69 -10.11
C SER A 65 -14.77 19.16 -9.93
N GLY A 66 -13.54 19.43 -9.50
CA GLY A 66 -13.07 20.76 -9.11
C GLY A 66 -13.46 21.19 -7.69
N LYS A 67 -14.25 20.38 -6.97
CA LYS A 67 -14.56 20.60 -5.55
C LYS A 67 -13.32 20.42 -4.67
N THR A 68 -13.30 21.13 -3.54
CA THR A 68 -12.24 20.99 -2.53
C THR A 68 -12.18 19.56 -1.99
N PRO A 69 -10.98 18.93 -1.95
CA PRO A 69 -10.81 17.62 -1.32
C PRO A 69 -11.17 17.66 0.16
N LEU A 70 -11.80 16.59 0.64
CA LEU A 70 -11.95 16.34 2.07
C LEU A 70 -10.67 15.70 2.60
N SER A 71 -10.33 15.89 3.87
CA SER A 71 -9.08 15.39 4.43
C SER A 71 -9.27 14.72 5.79
N TYR A 72 -8.58 13.60 6.00
CA TYR A 72 -8.37 12.98 7.29
C TYR A 72 -6.87 12.92 7.60
N LYS A 73 -6.45 13.22 8.83
CA LYS A 73 -5.04 13.17 9.23
C LYS A 73 -4.87 12.54 10.60
N GLU A 74 -3.90 11.63 10.73
CA GLU A 74 -3.36 11.15 12.00
C GLU A 74 -1.90 11.59 12.14
N THR A 75 -1.50 12.09 13.29
CA THR A 75 -0.11 12.52 13.57
C THR A 75 0.33 12.10 14.96
N LYS A 76 1.52 11.52 15.08
CA LYS A 76 2.13 11.17 16.37
C LYS A 76 2.44 12.44 17.18
N ASP A 77 1.94 12.51 18.42
CA ASP A 77 2.24 13.58 19.36
C ASP A 77 3.55 13.28 20.09
N SER A 78 4.59 14.05 19.76
CA SER A 78 5.92 13.92 20.36
C SER A 78 5.97 14.19 21.86
N LYS A 79 4.97 14.88 22.44
CA LYS A 79 4.98 15.30 23.85
C LYS A 79 4.21 14.34 24.76
N LYS A 80 3.21 13.65 24.21
CA LYS A 80 2.26 12.84 25.00
C LYS A 80 2.29 11.35 24.66
N GLY A 81 3.00 10.95 23.60
CA GLY A 81 2.98 9.58 23.09
C GLY A 81 1.62 9.16 22.50
N SER A 82 0.66 10.08 22.41
CA SER A 82 -0.66 9.88 21.84
C SER A 82 -0.69 10.18 20.33
N VAL A 83 -1.78 9.84 19.64
CA VAL A 83 -2.01 10.21 18.24
C VAL A 83 -3.09 11.29 18.18
N ILE A 84 -2.82 12.38 17.45
CA ILE A 84 -3.79 13.43 17.14
C ILE A 84 -4.51 13.03 15.86
N LYS A 85 -5.84 13.02 15.88
CA LYS A 85 -6.68 12.58 14.76
C LYS A 85 -7.64 13.68 14.32
N SER A 86 -7.85 13.82 13.01
CA SER A 86 -8.94 14.64 12.45
C SER A 86 -10.32 14.11 12.86
N GLY A 87 -11.33 14.97 12.70
CA GLY A 87 -12.74 14.57 12.83
C GLY A 87 -13.21 13.64 11.70
N ALA A 88 -14.51 13.36 11.70
CA ALA A 88 -15.13 12.53 10.67
C ALA A 88 -15.04 13.17 9.27
N VAL A 89 -14.86 12.32 8.26
CA VAL A 89 -15.00 12.70 6.85
C VAL A 89 -16.43 12.45 6.42
N GLU A 90 -17.09 13.49 5.94
CA GLU A 90 -18.46 13.42 5.45
C GLU A 90 -18.47 13.10 3.95
N LEU A 91 -18.86 11.88 3.57
CA LEU A 91 -18.94 11.43 2.18
C LEU A 91 -20.39 11.44 1.69
N ALA A 92 -20.63 11.87 0.46
CA ALA A 92 -21.95 11.90 -0.17
C ALA A 92 -22.25 10.60 -0.92
N LYS A 93 -23.51 10.15 -0.83
CA LYS A 93 -24.00 9.02 -1.63
C LYS A 93 -23.91 9.35 -3.13
N GLY A 94 -23.57 8.34 -3.93
CA GLY A 94 -23.47 8.47 -5.40
C GLY A 94 -22.23 9.19 -5.92
N GLU A 95 -21.42 9.82 -5.06
CA GLU A 95 -20.22 10.55 -5.46
C GLU A 95 -18.97 9.67 -5.34
N TRP A 96 -18.14 9.66 -6.40
CA TRP A 96 -16.82 9.05 -6.36
C TRP A 96 -15.80 10.03 -5.81
N TYR A 97 -14.81 9.50 -5.09
CA TYR A 97 -13.69 10.24 -4.53
C TYR A 97 -12.38 9.61 -4.99
N LYS A 98 -11.47 10.39 -5.55
CA LYS A 98 -10.06 9.97 -5.65
C LYS A 98 -9.49 10.01 -4.25
N VAL A 99 -8.95 8.88 -3.82
CA VAL A 99 -8.29 8.70 -2.54
C VAL A 99 -6.79 8.79 -2.76
N ASP A 100 -6.14 9.71 -2.04
CA ASP A 100 -4.69 9.84 -1.99
C ASP A 100 -4.22 9.67 -0.54
N ILE A 101 -3.49 8.59 -0.25
CA ILE A 101 -2.88 8.33 1.06
C ILE A 101 -1.45 8.85 1.04
N ASN A 102 -1.12 9.78 1.92
CA ASN A 102 0.19 10.42 2.00
C ASN A 102 0.85 10.11 3.35
N PHE A 103 2.05 9.53 3.28
CA PHE A 103 2.88 9.26 4.44
C PHE A 103 3.95 10.32 4.55
N TYR A 104 4.12 10.86 5.76
CA TYR A 104 5.19 11.80 6.05
C TYR A 104 6.03 11.32 7.22
N ASN A 105 7.35 11.49 7.12
CA ASN A 105 8.27 11.27 8.23
C ASN A 105 8.21 12.43 9.26
N LYS A 106 9.02 12.34 10.32
CA LYS A 106 9.02 13.33 11.41
C LYS A 106 9.42 14.74 10.95
N ALA A 107 10.19 14.86 9.87
CA ALA A 107 10.57 16.13 9.26
C ALA A 107 9.47 16.71 8.34
N GLY A 108 8.35 16.00 8.16
CA GLY A 108 7.26 16.40 7.26
C GLY A 108 7.53 16.10 5.79
N VAL A 109 8.54 15.29 5.48
CA VAL A 109 8.86 14.88 4.10
C VAL A 109 7.98 13.70 3.70
N LYS A 110 7.39 13.75 2.49
CA LYS A 110 6.58 12.66 1.95
C LYS A 110 7.47 11.44 1.64
N ILE A 111 7.11 10.27 2.17
CA ILE A 111 7.94 9.04 2.09
C ILE A 111 7.30 7.90 1.29
N ASN A 112 6.13 8.10 0.67
CA ASN A 112 5.46 7.06 -0.13
C ASN A 112 6.37 6.37 -1.14
N ALA A 113 7.31 7.11 -1.75
CA ALA A 113 8.24 6.57 -2.75
C ALA A 113 9.05 5.37 -2.24
N GLN A 114 9.30 5.27 -0.93
CA GLN A 114 9.97 4.13 -0.31
C GLN A 114 9.15 2.84 -0.42
N TYR A 115 7.83 2.93 -0.54
CA TYR A 115 6.91 1.79 -0.68
C TYR A 115 6.60 1.45 -2.15
N LEU A 116 7.06 2.26 -3.10
CA LEU A 116 6.77 2.13 -4.53
C LEU A 116 7.91 1.50 -5.33
N THR A 117 8.97 1.02 -4.67
CA THR A 117 9.99 0.18 -5.33
C THR A 117 9.37 -1.17 -5.69
N ASP A 118 9.88 -1.87 -6.71
CA ASP A 118 9.31 -3.15 -7.15
C ASP A 118 9.23 -4.19 -6.03
N GLU A 119 10.27 -4.27 -5.19
CA GLU A 119 10.32 -5.15 -4.03
C GLU A 119 9.22 -4.78 -3.03
N GLN A 120 9.13 -3.52 -2.63
CA GLN A 120 8.17 -3.03 -1.64
C GLN A 120 6.72 -3.10 -2.15
N ALA A 121 6.48 -2.71 -3.39
CA ALA A 121 5.21 -2.81 -4.06
C ALA A 121 4.70 -4.25 -4.15
N SER A 122 5.59 -5.25 -4.25
CA SER A 122 5.19 -6.66 -4.33
C SER A 122 4.62 -7.21 -3.02
N MET A 123 5.02 -6.63 -1.88
CA MET A 123 4.62 -7.08 -0.54
C MET A 123 3.66 -6.15 0.19
N HIS A 124 3.45 -4.91 -0.29
CA HIS A 124 2.51 -3.99 0.35
C HIS A 124 1.17 -3.90 -0.38
N GLN A 125 0.08 -3.96 0.39
CA GLN A 125 -1.27 -3.66 -0.09
C GLN A 125 -2.19 -3.16 1.03
N PHE A 126 -2.89 -2.07 0.74
CA PHE A 126 -3.98 -1.56 1.55
C PHE A 126 -5.24 -2.39 1.35
N PHE A 127 -5.86 -2.77 2.46
CA PHE A 127 -7.22 -3.28 2.49
C PHE A 127 -8.11 -2.30 3.26
N PHE A 128 -9.37 -2.19 2.85
CA PHE A 128 -10.33 -1.25 3.40
C PHE A 128 -11.56 -2.02 3.89
N LEU A 129 -11.77 -2.01 5.20
CA LEU A 129 -12.85 -2.74 5.86
C LEU A 129 -13.78 -1.76 6.55
N SER A 130 -15.09 -1.96 6.40
CA SER A 130 -16.08 -1.21 7.16
C SER A 130 -16.27 -1.85 8.54
N THR A 131 -16.23 -1.03 9.59
CA THR A 131 -16.36 -1.50 10.98
C THR A 131 -17.26 -0.59 11.80
N ARG A 132 -17.90 -1.11 12.85
CA ARG A 132 -18.80 -0.33 13.71
C ARG A 132 -18.05 0.77 14.47
N ARG A 133 -18.71 1.92 14.61
CA ARG A 133 -18.19 3.06 15.38
C ARG A 133 -18.35 2.94 16.89
N GLU A 134 -19.32 2.15 17.33
CA GLU A 134 -19.84 2.10 18.71
C GLU A 134 -18.88 1.47 19.74
N ASP A 135 -17.85 0.73 19.30
CA ASP A 135 -16.98 -0.04 20.19
C ASP A 135 -15.51 0.36 20.04
N THR A 136 -15.17 1.52 20.58
CA THR A 136 -13.78 2.03 20.66
C THR A 136 -12.96 1.34 21.75
N SER A 137 -13.57 0.45 22.54
CA SER A 137 -12.92 -0.28 23.63
C SER A 137 -12.19 -1.53 23.16
N LYS A 138 -12.55 -2.05 21.98
CA LYS A 138 -11.91 -3.22 21.39
C LYS A 138 -10.69 -2.82 20.55
N PRO A 139 -9.58 -3.57 20.66
CA PRO A 139 -8.41 -3.36 19.80
C PRO A 139 -8.73 -3.65 18.32
N TYR A 140 -9.72 -4.53 18.07
CA TYR A 140 -10.21 -4.87 16.74
C TYR A 140 -11.69 -4.50 16.63
N PRO A 141 -12.03 -3.44 15.88
CA PRO A 141 -13.41 -3.01 15.75
C PRO A 141 -14.24 -4.06 14.99
N THR A 142 -15.53 -4.14 15.33
CA THR A 142 -16.41 -5.19 14.79
C THR A 142 -16.63 -4.98 13.29
N PRO A 143 -16.22 -5.93 12.42
CA PRO A 143 -16.47 -5.83 10.99
C PRO A 143 -17.96 -5.81 10.69
N ILE A 144 -18.34 -5.00 9.70
CA ILE A 144 -19.68 -4.97 9.11
C ILE A 144 -19.56 -5.24 7.61
N ALA A 145 -20.69 -5.49 6.95
CA ALA A 145 -20.72 -5.53 5.49
C ALA A 145 -20.10 -4.24 4.93
N THR A 146 -19.34 -4.36 3.84
CA THR A 146 -18.68 -3.19 3.23
C THR A 146 -19.71 -2.11 2.93
N GLN A 147 -19.40 -0.86 3.31
CA GLN A 147 -20.22 0.31 3.02
C GLN A 147 -19.63 1.13 1.85
N VAL A 148 -18.52 0.66 1.27
CA VAL A 148 -17.78 1.34 0.21
C VAL A 148 -17.43 0.39 -0.92
N ILE A 149 -17.20 0.95 -2.09
CA ILE A 149 -16.47 0.34 -3.19
C ILE A 149 -15.13 1.07 -3.26
N TYR A 150 -14.03 0.33 -3.39
CA TYR A 150 -12.72 0.89 -3.69
C TYR A 150 -12.11 0.22 -4.93
N LYS A 151 -11.42 1.01 -5.75
CA LYS A 151 -10.69 0.54 -6.92
C LYS A 151 -9.28 1.11 -6.87
N TYR A 152 -8.28 0.25 -7.01
CA TYR A 152 -6.87 0.67 -7.00
C TYR A 152 -6.57 1.49 -8.25
N MET A 153 -5.84 2.59 -8.05
CA MET A 153 -5.40 3.50 -9.11
C MET A 153 -3.88 3.72 -9.08
N ASP A 154 -3.14 2.92 -8.31
CA ASP A 154 -1.68 3.05 -8.23
C ASP A 154 -1.06 3.01 -9.65
N PRO A 155 -0.05 3.86 -9.90
CA PRO A 155 0.60 3.90 -11.20
C PRO A 155 1.25 2.56 -11.51
N LYS A 156 1.18 2.18 -12.79
CA LYS A 156 1.95 1.04 -13.28
C LYS A 156 3.44 1.41 -13.27
N PRO A 157 4.35 0.56 -12.74
CA PRO A 157 5.79 0.76 -12.90
C PRO A 157 6.17 0.73 -14.38
N SER A 158 7.26 1.41 -14.76
CA SER A 158 7.70 1.53 -16.16
C SER A 158 7.89 0.18 -16.85
N ASP A 159 8.41 -0.81 -16.11
CA ASP A 159 8.84 -2.10 -16.65
C ASP A 159 8.16 -3.31 -15.98
N GLY A 160 7.04 -3.10 -15.27
CA GLY A 160 6.40 -4.14 -14.45
C GLY A 160 4.89 -4.27 -14.62
N GLU A 161 4.31 -5.25 -13.93
CA GLU A 161 2.85 -5.41 -13.81
C GLU A 161 2.26 -4.31 -12.91
N LYS A 162 1.03 -3.87 -13.19
CA LYS A 162 0.31 -2.95 -12.28
C LYS A 162 0.04 -3.70 -10.97
N GLN A 163 0.60 -3.20 -9.87
CA GLN A 163 0.47 -3.78 -8.54
C GLN A 163 -0.57 -2.97 -7.75
N PRO A 164 -1.56 -3.60 -7.09
CA PRO A 164 -2.44 -2.89 -6.18
C PRO A 164 -1.67 -2.68 -4.88
N ILE A 165 -1.45 -1.41 -4.54
CA ILE A 165 -0.87 -0.99 -3.26
C ILE A 165 -1.93 -0.21 -2.49
N GLY A 166 -2.63 0.74 -3.10
CA GLY A 166 -3.73 1.52 -2.54
C GLY A 166 -3.32 2.86 -1.97
N PHE A 167 -2.15 3.38 -2.36
CA PHE A 167 -1.83 4.78 -2.08
C PHE A 167 -2.68 5.73 -2.92
N GLU A 168 -3.05 5.29 -4.13
CA GLU A 168 -4.02 5.98 -4.97
C GLU A 168 -5.19 5.05 -5.31
N GLY A 169 -6.41 5.56 -5.25
CA GLY A 169 -7.61 4.80 -5.62
C GLY A 169 -8.84 5.65 -5.88
N ALA A 170 -9.93 4.99 -6.28
CA ALA A 170 -11.26 5.58 -6.39
C ALA A 170 -12.19 4.90 -5.39
N LEU A 171 -12.81 5.68 -4.51
CA LEU A 171 -13.75 5.23 -3.48
C LEU A 171 -15.14 5.80 -3.73
N ARG A 172 -16.18 5.02 -3.47
CA ARG A 172 -17.57 5.47 -3.44
C ARG A 172 -18.31 4.76 -2.32
N LEU A 173 -19.29 5.40 -1.70
CA LEU A 173 -20.27 4.70 -0.88
C LEU A 173 -21.11 3.73 -1.73
N ILE A 174 -21.46 2.56 -1.21
CA ILE A 174 -22.45 1.69 -1.88
C ILE A 174 -23.80 2.39 -1.96
N ASP A 175 -24.70 1.96 -2.86
CA ASP A 175 -26.01 2.60 -2.99
C ASP A 175 -26.87 2.39 -1.74
N ASP A 176 -26.89 1.16 -1.24
CA ASP A 176 -27.65 0.74 -0.05
C ASP A 176 -26.83 0.84 1.25
N VAL A 177 -26.23 2.01 1.50
CA VAL A 177 -25.52 2.24 2.77
C VAL A 177 -26.46 2.01 3.95
N THR A 178 -26.12 1.03 4.79
CA THR A 178 -26.90 0.58 5.94
C THR A 178 -26.57 1.39 7.20
N TYR A 179 -25.32 1.84 7.32
CA TYR A 179 -24.83 2.56 8.49
C TYR A 179 -24.54 4.02 8.12
N PRO A 180 -25.27 5.00 8.70
CA PRO A 180 -25.04 6.43 8.44
C PRO A 180 -23.70 6.93 8.98
N ASP A 181 -23.08 6.16 9.89
CA ASP A 181 -21.73 6.35 10.37
C ASP A 181 -21.01 5.01 10.58
N PHE A 182 -19.73 4.98 10.24
CA PHE A 182 -18.88 3.80 10.39
C PHE A 182 -17.41 4.21 10.43
N TYR A 183 -16.53 3.29 10.82
CA TYR A 183 -15.10 3.45 10.59
C TYR A 183 -14.70 2.74 9.30
N LEU A 184 -14.03 3.46 8.39
CA LEU A 184 -13.27 2.86 7.31
C LEU A 184 -11.89 2.47 7.87
N ARG A 185 -11.76 1.20 8.25
CA ARG A 185 -10.49 0.64 8.69
C ARG A 185 -9.59 0.45 7.48
N THR A 186 -8.46 1.13 7.45
CA THR A 186 -7.52 1.13 6.33
C THR A 186 -6.22 0.49 6.80
N GLN A 187 -5.92 -0.71 6.30
CA GLN A 187 -4.79 -1.53 6.76
C GLN A 187 -3.76 -1.71 5.65
N LEU A 188 -2.54 -1.20 5.84
CA LEU A 188 -1.40 -1.53 4.98
C LEU A 188 -0.80 -2.85 5.46
N VAL A 189 -1.11 -3.91 4.73
CA VAL A 189 -0.56 -5.24 4.99
C VAL A 189 0.83 -5.35 4.40
N HIS A 190 1.72 -6.01 5.15
CA HIS A 190 3.01 -6.48 4.69
C HIS A 190 2.92 -8.00 4.44
N VAL A 191 2.89 -8.38 3.17
CA VAL A 191 2.78 -9.77 2.72
C VAL A 191 4.15 -10.43 2.76
N VAL A 192 4.36 -11.26 3.77
CA VAL A 192 5.61 -11.98 3.96
C VAL A 192 5.60 -13.29 3.16
N PRO A 193 6.64 -13.58 2.35
CA PRO A 193 6.78 -14.87 1.68
C PRO A 193 6.67 -16.05 2.67
N PRO A 194 6.04 -17.18 2.29
CA PRO A 194 5.62 -17.55 0.93
C PRO A 194 4.23 -17.03 0.53
N ALA A 195 3.58 -16.17 1.32
CA ALA A 195 2.31 -15.57 0.93
C ALA A 195 2.49 -14.63 -0.27
N THR A 196 1.42 -14.43 -1.04
CA THR A 196 1.41 -13.50 -2.18
C THR A 196 0.12 -12.70 -2.17
N LYS A 197 0.13 -11.54 -2.84
CA LYS A 197 -1.07 -10.71 -3.04
C LYS A 197 -2.10 -11.31 -3.99
N LYS A 198 -1.79 -12.45 -4.61
CA LYS A 198 -2.62 -13.14 -5.59
C LYS A 198 -3.24 -14.40 -5.00
N ASN A 199 -4.47 -14.68 -5.39
CA ASN A 199 -5.14 -15.94 -5.09
C ASN A 199 -4.60 -17.09 -5.98
N LYS A 200 -5.15 -18.29 -5.81
CA LYS A 200 -4.70 -19.49 -6.54
C LYS A 200 -4.95 -19.39 -8.05
N GLU A 201 -5.90 -18.56 -8.45
CA GLU A 201 -6.26 -18.26 -9.83
C GLU A 201 -5.36 -17.17 -10.45
N GLY A 202 -4.44 -16.60 -9.67
CA GLY A 202 -3.51 -15.56 -10.12
C GLY A 202 -4.06 -14.14 -10.08
N ASN A 203 -5.26 -13.94 -9.53
CA ASN A 203 -5.89 -12.62 -9.39
C ASN A 203 -5.51 -11.96 -8.06
N TYR A 204 -5.32 -10.64 -8.07
CA TYR A 204 -5.13 -9.90 -6.83
C TYR A 204 -6.38 -9.94 -5.94
N TYR A 205 -6.18 -9.98 -4.63
CA TYR A 205 -7.30 -9.84 -3.69
C TYR A 205 -7.96 -8.46 -3.83
N PRO A 206 -9.30 -8.39 -3.81
CA PRO A 206 -10.01 -7.12 -3.77
C PRO A 206 -9.80 -6.45 -2.40
N PHE A 207 -10.12 -5.16 -2.36
CA PHE A 207 -9.83 -4.28 -1.23
C PHE A 207 -10.51 -4.67 0.08
N ASP A 208 -11.67 -5.35 0.02
CA ASP A 208 -12.52 -5.70 1.16
C ASP A 208 -12.52 -7.19 1.51
N GLU A 209 -11.84 -8.02 0.72
CA GLU A 209 -11.74 -9.47 0.97
C GLU A 209 -10.28 -9.93 1.06
N PRO A 210 -9.47 -9.38 1.99
CA PRO A 210 -8.15 -9.91 2.24
C PRO A 210 -8.23 -11.36 2.70
N ALA A 211 -7.37 -12.23 2.16
CA ALA A 211 -7.22 -13.54 2.74
C ALA A 211 -6.65 -13.44 4.17
N LYS A 212 -7.18 -14.24 5.10
CA LYS A 212 -6.81 -14.18 6.53
C LYS A 212 -5.31 -14.29 6.78
N HIS A 213 -4.58 -15.05 5.95
CA HIS A 213 -3.14 -15.23 6.08
C HIS A 213 -2.33 -13.97 5.73
N LEU A 214 -2.91 -13.03 4.98
CA LEU A 214 -2.27 -11.75 4.67
C LEU A 214 -2.33 -10.79 5.87
N LEU A 215 -3.36 -10.87 6.70
CA LEU A 215 -3.59 -9.95 7.81
C LEU A 215 -2.62 -10.14 9.01
N GLY A 216 -1.62 -11.00 8.89
CA GLY A 216 -0.69 -11.34 9.99
C GLY A 216 0.31 -10.24 10.32
N VAL A 217 0.78 -9.49 9.33
CA VAL A 217 1.73 -8.38 9.51
C VAL A 217 1.15 -7.13 8.87
N THR A 218 1.00 -6.07 9.67
CA THR A 218 0.41 -4.80 9.25
C THR A 218 1.33 -3.67 9.65
N ASP A 219 1.69 -2.82 8.70
CA ASP A 219 2.52 -1.64 8.95
C ASP A 219 1.68 -0.46 9.42
N ILE A 220 0.46 -0.35 8.91
CA ILE A 220 -0.46 0.76 9.20
C ILE A 220 -1.86 0.23 9.41
N ASP A 221 -2.52 0.66 10.48
CA ASP A 221 -3.91 0.35 10.79
C ASP A 221 -4.62 1.62 11.26
N LEU A 222 -5.41 2.22 10.37
CA LEU A 222 -6.12 3.47 10.61
C LEU A 222 -7.60 3.21 10.74
N GLN A 223 -8.28 3.94 11.61
CA GLN A 223 -9.74 3.91 11.73
C GLN A 223 -10.29 5.29 11.41
N ILE A 224 -10.66 5.49 10.15
CA ILE A 224 -11.13 6.78 9.63
C ILE A 224 -12.64 6.88 9.91
N PRO A 225 -13.11 7.83 10.74
CA PRO A 225 -14.53 8.00 10.95
C PRO A 225 -15.18 8.57 9.68
N ILE A 226 -16.16 7.86 9.15
CA ILE A 226 -16.97 8.30 8.00
C ILE A 226 -18.39 8.60 8.49
N THR A 227 -18.93 9.72 8.02
CA THR A 227 -20.35 10.04 8.12
C THR A 227 -20.94 10.16 6.72
N VAL A 228 -22.16 9.67 6.54
CA VAL A 228 -22.85 9.66 5.26
C VAL A 228 -23.70 10.92 5.14
N LYS A 229 -23.38 11.77 4.17
CA LYS A 229 -24.24 12.88 3.77
C LYS A 229 -25.41 12.33 2.98
N GLN A 230 -26.62 12.60 3.47
CA GLN A 230 -27.87 12.28 2.78
C GLN A 230 -28.09 13.18 1.56
#